data_AF-A0A2U3NSH8-F1
#
_entry.id   AF-A0A2U3NSH8-F1
#
_cell.length_a   1.000
_cell.length_b   1.000
_cell.length_c   1.000
_cell.angle_alpha   90.00
_cell.angle_beta   90.00
_cell.angle_gamma   90.00
#
_symmetry.space_group_name_H-M   'P 1'
#
loop_
_entity.id
_entity.type
_entity.pdbx_description
1 polymer ?
#
loop_
_entity_poly.entity_id
_entity_poly.type
_entity_poly.pdbx_seq_one_letter_code
_entity_poly.pdbx_strand_id
1 'polypeptide(L)'
;LVPTALVARVLARHLRLPASWDDLERREYVDEAAREVAYRVAELADDWSDRAVTEWGRWHWQLPNAEIQAELVRQARRSALIDVLCDVLPTVPVARFDIGELAPVDGT
;
A
#
# COMPACT_ATOMS: atom_id res chain seq x y z
N LEU A 1 8.39 0.34 -2.50
CA LEU A 1 7.73 -0.89 -2.01
C LEU A 1 7.05 -0.57 -0.69
N VAL A 2 5.80 -0.98 -0.50
CA VAL A 2 5.11 -0.83 0.79
C VAL A 2 5.70 -1.83 1.79
N PRO A 3 6.04 -1.43 3.02
CA PRO A 3 6.59 -2.35 4.00
C PRO A 3 5.60 -3.46 4.35
N THR A 4 5.99 -4.72 4.19
CA THR A 4 5.18 -5.88 4.60
C THR A 4 4.77 -5.81 6.07
N ALA A 5 5.63 -5.27 6.95
CA ALA A 5 5.34 -5.08 8.36
C ALA A 5 4.17 -4.10 8.62
N LEU A 6 4.02 -3.06 7.78
CA LEU A 6 2.88 -2.15 7.86
C LEU A 6 1.59 -2.90 7.51
N VAL A 7 1.61 -3.66 6.42
CA VAL A 7 0.47 -4.47 5.97
C VAL A 7 0.09 -5.51 7.02
N ALA A 8 1.07 -6.25 7.56
CA ALA A 8 0.85 -7.24 8.61
C ALA A 8 0.17 -6.63 9.84
N ARG A 9 0.57 -5.41 10.25
CA ARG A 9 -0.06 -4.70 11.37
C ARG A 9 -1.53 -4.36 11.09
N VAL A 10 -1.84 -3.90 9.87
CA VAL A 10 -3.23 -3.60 9.46
C VAL A 10 -4.06 -4.87 9.43
N LEU A 11 -3.53 -5.96 8.85
CA LEU A 11 -4.22 -7.25 8.78
C LEU A 11 -4.44 -7.85 10.16
N ALA A 12 -3.42 -7.91 11.01
CA ALA A 12 -3.52 -8.43 12.38
C ALA A 12 -4.62 -7.72 13.20
N ARG A 13 -4.83 -6.43 12.95
CA ARG A 13 -5.82 -5.63 13.68
C ARG A 13 -7.25 -5.87 13.21
N HIS A 14 -7.46 -6.10 11.91
CA HIS A 14 -8.78 -6.00 11.30
C HIS A 14 -9.28 -7.29 10.66
N LEU A 15 -8.38 -8.22 10.33
CA LEU A 15 -8.73 -9.49 9.74
C LEU A 15 -9.44 -10.37 10.78
N ARG A 16 -10.60 -10.92 10.40
CA ARG A 16 -11.36 -11.82 11.27
C ARG A 16 -10.86 -13.25 11.08
N LEU A 17 -9.96 -13.67 11.96
CA LEU A 17 -9.42 -15.03 11.98
C LEU A 17 -10.27 -15.97 12.84
N PRO A 18 -10.24 -17.28 12.59
CA PRO A 18 -10.93 -18.26 13.42
C PRO A 18 -10.51 -18.16 14.90
N ALA A 19 -11.51 -18.24 15.78
CA ALA A 19 -11.27 -18.23 17.22
C ALA A 19 -10.49 -19.47 17.70
N SER A 20 -10.59 -20.58 16.94
CA SER A 20 -9.91 -21.84 17.22
C SER A 20 -8.41 -21.83 16.92
N TRP A 21 -7.93 -20.85 16.16
CA TRP A 21 -6.51 -20.76 15.83
C TRP A 21 -5.69 -20.28 17.03
N ASP A 22 -4.51 -20.86 17.19
CA ASP A 22 -3.52 -20.37 18.14
C ASP A 22 -2.78 -19.12 17.61
N ASP A 23 -1.93 -18.55 18.46
CA ASP A 23 -1.20 -17.32 18.11
C ASP A 23 -0.15 -17.53 17.01
N LEU A 24 0.38 -18.75 16.85
CA LEU A 24 1.34 -19.09 15.80
C LEU A 24 0.63 -19.18 14.45
N GLU A 25 -0.46 -19.94 14.37
CA GLU A 25 -1.28 -20.10 13.16
C GLU A 25 -1.79 -18.74 12.66
N ARG A 26 -2.26 -17.89 13.56
CA ARG A 26 -2.71 -16.53 13.23
C ARG A 26 -1.57 -15.69 12.66
N ARG A 27 -0.39 -15.76 13.28
CA ARG A 27 0.76 -14.96 12.86
C ARG A 27 1.27 -15.42 11.49
N GLU A 28 1.43 -16.72 11.28
CA GLU A 28 1.89 -17.28 10.00
C GLU A 28 0.94 -16.88 8.86
N TYR A 29 -0.37 -16.98 9.10
CA TYR A 29 -1.35 -16.54 8.12
C TYR A 29 -1.24 -15.04 7.82
N VAL A 30 -1.15 -14.20 8.85
CA VAL A 30 -1.02 -12.75 8.67
C VAL A 30 0.26 -12.38 7.93
N ASP A 31 1.38 -13.03 8.25
CA ASP A 31 2.68 -12.76 7.62
C ASP A 31 2.66 -13.16 6.12
N GLU A 32 2.04 -14.28 5.77
CA GLU A 32 1.87 -14.69 4.38
C GLU A 32 0.93 -13.75 3.62
N ALA A 33 -0.26 -13.50 4.17
CA ALA A 33 -1.24 -12.59 3.58
C ALA A 33 -0.65 -11.17 3.41
N ALA A 34 0.17 -10.71 4.35
CA ALA A 34 0.85 -9.42 4.23
C ALA A 34 1.84 -9.39 3.09
N ARG A 35 2.54 -10.50 2.81
CA ARG A 35 3.47 -10.60 1.68
C ARG A 35 2.73 -10.56 0.35
N GLU A 36 1.65 -11.33 0.22
CA GLU A 36 0.80 -11.33 -0.97
C GLU A 36 0.20 -9.96 -1.23
N VAL A 37 -0.32 -9.30 -0.20
CA VAL A 37 -0.87 -7.94 -0.30
C VAL A 37 0.21 -6.94 -0.67
N ALA A 38 1.39 -6.99 -0.04
CA ALA A 38 2.49 -6.08 -0.37
C ALA A 38 2.95 -6.25 -1.82
N TYR A 39 2.95 -7.49 -2.34
CA TYR A 39 3.26 -7.78 -3.74
C TYR A 39 2.21 -7.18 -4.68
N ARG A 40 0.92 -7.44 -4.44
CA ARG A 40 -0.18 -6.86 -5.23
C ARG A 40 -0.15 -5.33 -5.25
N VAL A 41 0.16 -4.72 -4.10
CA VAL A 41 0.29 -3.26 -3.99
C VAL A 41 1.48 -2.75 -4.81
N ALA A 42 2.60 -3.47 -4.83
CA ALA A 42 3.75 -3.09 -5.63
C ALA A 42 3.45 -3.09 -7.13
N GLU A 43 2.84 -4.18 -7.63
CA GLU A 43 2.46 -4.28 -9.04
C GLU A 43 1.49 -3.15 -9.44
N LEU A 44 0.43 -2.95 -8.64
CA LEU A 44 -0.56 -1.91 -8.92
C LEU A 44 0.04 -0.50 -8.83
N ALA A 45 0.95 -0.27 -7.88
CA ALA A 45 1.61 1.01 -7.72
C ALA A 45 2.54 1.33 -8.88
N ASP A 46 3.24 0.36 -9.45
CA ASP A 46 4.11 0.57 -10.61
C ASP A 46 3.27 0.96 -11.83
N ASP A 47 2.19 0.22 -12.12
CA ASP A 47 1.24 0.54 -13.20
C ASP A 47 0.64 1.95 -13.04
N TRP A 48 0.25 2.31 -11.82
CA TRP A 48 -0.37 3.60 -11.55
C TRP A 48 0.63 4.74 -11.55
N SER A 49 1.89 4.48 -11.17
CA SER A 49 2.98 5.45 -11.25
C SER A 49 3.28 5.81 -12.70
N ASP A 50 3.41 4.81 -13.57
CA ASP A 50 3.67 5.00 -15.00
C ASP A 50 2.54 5.78 -15.68
N ARG A 51 1.28 5.46 -15.33
CA ARG A 51 0.12 6.20 -15.80
C ARG A 51 0.15 7.66 -15.32
N ALA A 52 0.39 7.89 -14.03
CA ALA A 52 0.39 9.23 -13.45
C ALA A 52 1.50 10.12 -14.05
N VAL A 53 2.71 9.58 -14.24
CA VAL A 53 3.81 10.29 -14.91
C VAL A 53 3.47 10.62 -16.36
N THR A 54 2.91 9.65 -17.09
CA THR A 54 2.52 9.82 -18.49
C THR A 54 1.42 10.88 -18.64
N GLU A 55 0.40 10.84 -17.80
CA GLU A 55 -0.71 11.79 -17.82
C GLU A 55 -0.22 13.19 -17.45
N TRP A 56 0.56 13.32 -16.38
CA TRP A 56 1.12 14.61 -15.98
C TRP A 56 1.91 15.25 -17.13
N GLY A 57 2.75 14.46 -17.81
CA GLY A 57 3.56 14.97 -18.91
C GLY A 57 2.74 15.40 -20.14
N ARG A 58 1.63 14.71 -20.42
CA ARG A 58 0.68 15.14 -21.46
C ARG A 58 0.00 16.46 -21.11
N TRP A 59 -0.39 16.66 -19.86
CA TRP A 59 -1.05 17.88 -19.40
C TRP A 59 -0.12 19.10 -19.40
N HIS A 60 1.15 18.90 -19.07
CA HIS A 60 2.13 19.99 -18.91
C HIS A 60 3.06 20.15 -20.12
N TRP A 61 2.94 19.30 -21.13
CA TRP A 61 3.80 19.27 -22.32
C TRP A 61 5.31 19.19 -22.02
N GLN A 62 5.66 18.54 -20.91
CA GLN A 62 7.04 18.35 -20.46
C GLN A 62 7.15 17.11 -19.56
N LEU A 63 8.35 16.57 -19.35
CA LEU A 63 8.55 15.52 -18.35
C LEU A 63 8.56 16.12 -16.93
N PRO A 64 8.04 15.39 -15.92
CA PRO A 64 8.12 15.85 -14.55
C PRO A 64 9.58 15.92 -14.11
N ASN A 65 9.91 16.94 -13.31
CA ASN A 65 11.18 16.95 -12.59
C ASN A 65 11.17 15.86 -11.50
N ALA A 66 12.33 15.62 -10.88
CA ALA A 66 12.48 14.55 -9.90
C ALA A 66 11.52 14.67 -8.71
N GLU A 67 11.26 15.89 -8.22
CA GLU A 67 10.35 16.13 -7.10
C GLU A 67 8.90 15.79 -7.46
N ILE A 68 8.45 16.24 -8.63
CA ILE A 68 7.11 15.96 -9.12
C ILE A 68 6.95 14.46 -9.40
N GLN A 69 7.94 13.82 -10.02
CA GLN A 69 7.91 12.39 -10.26
C GLN A 69 7.82 11.61 -8.94
N ALA A 70 8.61 12.00 -7.93
CA ALA A 70 8.55 11.37 -6.61
C ALA A 70 7.17 11.55 -5.94
N GLU A 71 6.53 12.71 -6.10
CA GLU A 71 5.17 12.95 -5.62
C GLU A 71 4.16 12.02 -6.30
N LEU A 72 4.17 11.95 -7.63
CA LEU A 72 3.25 11.11 -8.41
C LEU A 72 3.40 9.63 -8.01
N VAL A 73 4.64 9.14 -7.88
CA VAL A 73 4.92 7.77 -7.44
C VAL A 73 4.42 7.52 -6.01
N ARG A 74 4.59 8.49 -5.10
CA ARG A 74 4.12 8.35 -3.71
C ARG A 74 2.60 8.30 -3.64
N GLN A 75 1.92 9.13 -4.42
CA GLN A 75 0.46 9.13 -4.53
C GLN A 75 -0.05 7.80 -5.12
N ALA A 76 0.55 7.33 -6.21
CA ALA A 76 0.22 6.04 -6.81
C ALA A 76 0.37 4.88 -5.82
N ARG A 77 1.49 4.82 -5.08
CA ARG A 77 1.72 3.82 -4.03
C ARG A 77 0.69 3.87 -2.91
N ARG A 78 0.36 5.06 -2.44
CA ARG A 78 -0.65 5.24 -1.38
C ARG A 78 -2.02 4.80 -1.85
N SER A 79 -2.42 5.20 -3.06
CA SER A 79 -3.70 4.81 -3.64
C SER A 79 -3.77 3.30 -3.86
N ALA A 80 -2.72 2.68 -4.41
CA ALA A 80 -2.66 1.23 -4.62
C ALA A 80 -2.77 0.46 -3.29
N LEU A 81 -2.11 0.93 -2.23
CA LEU A 81 -2.26 0.34 -0.89
C LEU A 81 -3.70 0.41 -0.39
N ILE A 82 -4.36 1.56 -0.53
CA ILE A 82 -5.74 1.73 -0.10
C ILE A 82 -6.68 0.81 -0.89
N ASP A 83 -6.51 0.74 -2.21
CA ASP A 83 -7.33 -0.06 -3.11
C ASP A 83 -7.26 -1.55 -2.75
N VAL A 84 -6.04 -2.11 -2.65
CA VAL A 84 -5.86 -3.51 -2.28
C VAL A 84 -6.34 -3.80 -0.85
N LEU A 85 -6.17 -2.87 0.10
CA LEU A 85 -6.71 -3.05 1.46
C LEU A 85 -8.24 -3.02 1.48
N CYS A 86 -8.89 -2.23 0.63
CA CYS A 86 -10.35 -2.26 0.50
C CYS A 86 -10.84 -3.60 -0.04
N ASP A 87 -10.12 -4.21 -0.99
CA ASP A 87 -10.44 -5.54 -1.50
C ASP A 87 -10.29 -6.63 -0.42
N VAL A 88 -9.22 -6.56 0.37
CA VAL A 88 -8.88 -7.59 1.38
C VAL A 88 -9.70 -7.41 2.66
N LEU A 89 -10.02 -6.17 3.02
CA LEU A 89 -10.75 -5.81 4.23
C LEU A 89 -12.01 -4.99 3.90
N PRO A 90 -12.97 -5.54 3.13
CA PRO A 90 -14.09 -4.77 2.56
C PRO A 90 -15.06 -4.20 3.60
N THR A 91 -15.00 -4.69 4.85
CA THR A 91 -15.86 -4.21 5.95
C THR A 91 -15.18 -3.16 6.83
N VAL A 92 -13.92 -2.82 6.55
CA VAL A 92 -13.12 -1.90 7.35
C VAL A 92 -13.09 -0.53 6.67
N PRO A 93 -13.56 0.54 7.34
CA PRO A 93 -13.48 1.88 6.78
C PRO A 93 -12.03 2.31 6.56
N VAL A 94 -11.75 2.98 5.43
CA VAL A 94 -10.40 3.46 5.05
C VAL A 94 -9.74 4.31 6.15
N ALA A 95 -10.51 5.11 6.88
CA ALA A 95 -10.02 5.92 8.00
C ALA A 95 -9.40 5.09 9.15
N ARG A 96 -9.60 3.77 9.16
CA ARG A 96 -9.02 2.83 10.13
C ARG A 96 -7.80 2.09 9.61
N PHE A 97 -7.43 2.28 8.34
CA PHE A 97 -6.13 1.88 7.83
C PHE A 97 -5.14 2.91 8.35
N ASP A 98 -4.40 2.54 9.40
CA ASP A 98 -3.40 3.39 10.06
C ASP A 98 -2.14 3.52 9.18
N ILE A 99 -2.31 4.08 7.97
CA ILE A 99 -1.33 4.15 6.88
C ILE A 99 -0.68 5.54 6.77
N GLY A 100 -0.81 6.37 7.82
CA GLY A 100 -0.27 7.73 7.85
C GLY A 100 1.26 7.80 7.69
N GLU A 101 1.96 6.69 7.84
CA GLU A 101 3.41 6.60 7.89
C GLU A 101 4.00 5.92 6.63
N LEU A 102 3.61 6.38 5.44
CA LEU A 102 4.47 6.32 4.25
C LEU A 102 5.20 7.67 4.07
N ALA A 103 5.66 8.23 5.19
CA ALA A 103 6.43 9.46 5.23
C ALA A 103 7.86 9.22 4.68
N PRO A 104 8.51 10.24 4.10
CA PRO A 104 9.90 10.13 3.70
C PRO A 104 10.76 9.91 4.95
N VAL A 105 11.74 9.03 4.84
CA VAL A 105 12.90 9.09 5.74
C VAL A 105 13.58 10.39 5.36
N ASP A 106 13.39 11.45 6.16
CA ASP A 106 14.11 12.70 5.97
C ASP A 106 15.60 12.39 5.92
N GLY A 107 16.25 12.79 4.83
CA GLY A 107 17.66 12.60 4.61
C GLY A 107 18.46 13.33 5.69
N THR A 108 19.23 12.57 6.46
CA THR A 108 20.43 13.06 7.14
C THR A 108 21.60 13.12 6.18
#